data_AF-A0A1G0HTE5-F1
#
_entry.id   AF-A0A1G0HTE5-F1
#
_cell.length_a   1.000
_cell.length_b   1.000
_cell.length_c   1.000
_cell.angle_alpha   90.00
_cell.angle_beta   90.00
_cell.angle_gamma   90.00
#
_symmetry.space_group_name_H-M   'P 1'
#
loop_
_entity.id
_entity.type
_entity.pdbx_description
1 polymer ?
#
loop_
_entity_poly.entity_id
_entity_poly.type
_entity_poly.pdbx_seq_one_letter_code
_entity_poly.pdbx_strand_id
1 'polypeptide(L)'
;MANPVPLLISLYSFAKQRKHDLSASLSNKNLADIGYILENSAHSGFTGQSITNLLLSIVYLHGTWKDMQEVRLDQLLLDAIQRNATQFSAQGIANTLWALAHLSFTWESLQEQQLARSLQQAIQRNITYFNSQDVANTLWALAQLGLTWQDMQRMQLDQPVLEAIRRNVTAFKAQDLTNTLRALAQFGFSWHDLQQQQITQPLLTAIHHNAAWFNHRHTTNALWALAQLGLSWQAIKQRHMDQLLVNAIARGITEISPIGTGYTLWALARFDLTWHDIQAMQLDQALLAAIHHNATRLSPQGIANTIWALAQFGFSWQAIQQAQLAQPLMDVISHNAAKFNRETIVQLQQTAFWPQLPLPTVKELFATVLAQPTKLPLTASHKTIFKPTLAALNPHRLFTRSAGLLSDANPAANDRKTKQFTH
;
A
#
# COMPACT_ATOMS: atom_id res chain seq x y z
N MET A 1 27.51 -15.59 -31.80
CA MET A 1 26.29 -14.86 -31.40
C MET A 1 26.47 -13.40 -31.77
N ALA A 2 25.44 -12.74 -32.29
CA ALA A 2 25.51 -11.32 -32.58
C ALA A 2 25.45 -10.52 -31.26
N ASN A 3 26.01 -9.31 -31.24
CA ASN A 3 25.99 -8.48 -30.04
C ASN A 3 24.61 -7.82 -29.88
N PRO A 4 23.80 -8.15 -28.84
CA PRO A 4 22.47 -7.57 -28.66
C PRO A 4 22.49 -6.18 -28.00
N VAL A 5 23.62 -5.77 -27.43
CA VAL A 5 23.71 -4.60 -26.55
C VAL A 5 23.32 -3.29 -27.24
N PRO A 6 23.72 -2.99 -28.50
CA PRO A 6 23.31 -1.75 -29.17
C PRO A 6 21.79 -1.65 -29.35
N LEU A 7 21.13 -2.75 -29.74
CA LEU A 7 19.68 -2.78 -29.90
C LEU A 7 18.97 -2.61 -28.56
N LEU A 8 19.47 -3.27 -27.51
CA LEU A 8 18.95 -3.12 -26.17
C LEU A 8 19.05 -1.68 -25.66
N ILE A 9 20.17 -0.99 -25.89
CA ILE A 9 20.35 0.42 -25.51
C ILE A 9 19.32 1.30 -26.22
N SER A 10 19.10 1.05 -27.52
CA SER A 10 18.09 1.78 -28.32
C SER A 10 16.68 1.54 -27.79
N LEU A 11 16.29 0.28 -27.57
CA LEU A 11 14.99 -0.11 -27.02
C LEU A 11 14.76 0.51 -25.65
N TYR A 12 15.73 0.42 -24.75
CA TYR A 12 15.62 0.99 -23.41
C TYR A 12 15.50 2.52 -23.44
N SER A 13 16.29 3.19 -24.27
CA SER A 13 16.21 4.65 -24.43
C SER A 13 14.84 5.08 -24.95
N PHE A 14 14.32 4.36 -25.94
CA PHE A 14 12.98 4.56 -26.49
C PHE A 14 11.87 4.36 -25.44
N ALA A 15 11.95 3.27 -24.68
CA ALA A 15 10.99 2.94 -23.63
C ALA A 15 11.03 3.95 -22.48
N LYS A 16 12.22 4.36 -22.05
CA LYS A 16 12.41 5.33 -20.96
C LYS A 16 11.81 6.70 -21.26
N GLN A 17 11.81 7.13 -22.53
CA GLN A 17 11.14 8.37 -22.96
C GLN A 17 9.61 8.29 -22.83
N ARG A 18 9.04 7.07 -22.85
CA ARG A 18 7.58 6.81 -22.85
C ARG A 18 7.04 6.26 -21.53
N LYS A 19 7.86 6.14 -20.49
CA LYS A 19 7.45 5.56 -19.18
C LYS A 19 6.23 6.23 -18.52
N HIS A 20 5.86 7.45 -18.94
CA HIS A 20 4.70 8.19 -18.44
C HIS A 20 3.59 8.35 -19.48
N ASP A 21 3.81 7.86 -20.70
CA ASP A 21 2.83 7.86 -21.78
C ASP A 21 1.97 6.61 -21.68
N LEU A 22 0.73 6.78 -21.23
CA LEU A 22 -0.24 5.69 -21.07
C LEU A 22 -0.78 5.17 -22.42
N SER A 23 -0.49 5.84 -23.54
CA SER A 23 -0.86 5.38 -24.88
C SER A 23 0.20 4.48 -25.52
N ALA A 24 1.41 4.45 -24.94
CA ALA A 24 2.46 3.56 -25.40
C ALA A 24 2.07 2.09 -25.14
N SER A 25 2.45 1.21 -26.05
CA SER A 25 2.29 -0.23 -25.90
C SER A 25 3.43 -0.96 -26.60
N LEU A 26 3.64 -2.23 -26.26
CA LEU A 26 4.55 -3.10 -27.00
C LEU A 26 4.03 -3.30 -28.42
N SER A 27 4.77 -2.77 -29.39
CA SER A 27 4.51 -3.03 -30.81
C SER A 27 5.11 -4.37 -31.26
N ASN A 28 4.65 -4.91 -32.38
CA ASN A 28 5.24 -6.08 -33.02
C ASN A 28 6.75 -5.91 -33.29
N LYS A 29 7.18 -4.68 -33.61
CA LYS A 29 8.59 -4.36 -33.75
C LYS A 29 9.34 -4.50 -32.43
N ASN A 30 8.78 -3.96 -31.33
CA ASN A 30 9.41 -4.09 -30.01
C ASN A 30 9.52 -5.56 -29.58
N LEU A 31 8.49 -6.37 -29.85
CA LEU A 31 8.52 -7.81 -29.56
C LEU A 31 9.60 -8.53 -30.38
N ALA A 32 9.76 -8.20 -31.66
CA ALA A 32 10.85 -8.72 -32.49
C ALA A 32 12.23 -8.30 -31.96
N ASP A 33 12.39 -7.03 -31.56
CA ASP A 33 13.64 -6.54 -30.97
C ASP A 33 13.96 -7.28 -29.65
N ILE A 34 12.96 -7.48 -28.78
CA ILE A 34 13.10 -8.26 -27.53
C ILE A 34 13.51 -9.70 -27.85
N GLY A 35 12.87 -10.34 -28.83
CA GLY A 35 13.21 -11.71 -29.27
C GLY A 35 14.67 -11.82 -29.69
N TYR A 36 15.13 -10.94 -30.58
CA TYR A 36 16.52 -10.89 -31.01
C TYR A 36 17.49 -10.70 -29.84
N ILE A 37 17.16 -9.80 -28.90
CA ILE A 37 17.99 -9.54 -27.71
C ILE A 37 18.11 -10.81 -26.85
N LEU A 38 16.99 -11.51 -26.61
CA LEU A 38 16.94 -12.70 -25.78
C LEU A 38 17.67 -13.89 -26.40
N GLU A 39 17.49 -14.12 -27.70
CA GLU A 39 18.20 -15.17 -28.47
C GLU A 39 19.73 -14.98 -28.43
N ASN A 40 20.19 -13.74 -28.33
CA ASN A 40 21.61 -13.39 -28.26
C ASN A 40 22.09 -13.05 -26.83
N SER A 41 21.29 -13.33 -25.80
CA SER A 41 21.58 -12.96 -24.40
C SER A 41 22.75 -13.70 -23.75
N ALA A 42 23.31 -14.72 -24.41
CA ALA A 42 24.54 -15.41 -23.99
C ALA A 42 25.83 -14.72 -24.51
N HIS A 43 25.71 -13.64 -25.28
CA HIS A 43 26.84 -12.81 -25.66
C HIS A 43 27.55 -12.23 -24.42
N SER A 44 28.88 -12.20 -24.40
CA SER A 44 29.68 -11.80 -23.22
C SER A 44 29.44 -10.37 -22.73
N GLY A 45 29.02 -9.48 -23.62
CA GLY A 45 28.62 -8.11 -23.29
C GLY A 45 27.20 -7.97 -22.69
N PHE A 46 26.40 -9.04 -22.70
CA PHE A 46 25.08 -9.06 -22.06
C PHE A 46 25.26 -9.37 -20.58
N THR A 47 24.96 -8.39 -19.72
CA THR A 47 25.25 -8.45 -18.28
C THR A 47 23.98 -8.39 -17.44
N GLY A 48 24.13 -8.43 -16.11
CA GLY A 48 23.07 -8.11 -15.17
C GLY A 48 22.32 -6.81 -15.47
N GLN A 49 23.04 -5.75 -15.88
CA GLN A 49 22.39 -4.49 -16.26
C GLN A 49 21.57 -4.62 -17.56
N SER A 50 22.00 -5.48 -18.47
CA SER A 50 21.32 -5.69 -19.75
C SER A 50 19.92 -6.27 -19.54
N ILE A 51 19.80 -7.33 -18.73
CA ILE A 51 18.51 -7.92 -18.42
C ILE A 51 17.61 -6.98 -17.62
N THR A 52 18.16 -6.20 -16.68
CA THR A 52 17.40 -5.18 -15.95
C THR A 52 16.83 -4.12 -16.91
N ASN A 53 17.64 -3.61 -17.85
CA ASN A 53 17.18 -2.64 -18.84
C ASN A 53 16.12 -3.23 -19.78
N LEU A 54 16.24 -4.51 -20.14
CA LEU A 54 15.24 -5.19 -20.96
C LEU A 54 13.89 -5.28 -20.23
N LEU A 55 13.91 -5.71 -18.96
CA LEU A 55 12.71 -5.78 -18.12
C LEU A 55 12.05 -4.41 -17.92
N LEU A 56 12.85 -3.37 -17.66
CA LEU A 56 12.34 -2.00 -17.57
C LEU A 56 11.75 -1.53 -18.90
N SER A 57 12.33 -1.93 -20.03
CA SER A 57 11.80 -1.59 -21.36
C SER A 57 10.41 -2.19 -21.59
N ILE A 58 10.23 -3.45 -21.22
CA ILE A 58 8.94 -4.14 -21.29
C ILE A 58 7.90 -3.39 -20.45
N VAL A 59 8.22 -3.08 -19.19
CA VAL A 59 7.27 -2.42 -18.27
C VAL A 59 6.98 -0.97 -18.69
N TYR A 60 7.98 -0.21 -19.13
CA TYR A 60 7.78 1.18 -19.58
C TYR A 60 6.99 1.29 -20.89
N LEU A 61 6.90 0.21 -21.66
CA LEU A 61 6.03 0.09 -22.83
C LEU A 61 4.71 -0.62 -22.49
N HIS A 62 4.34 -0.66 -21.20
CA HIS A 62 3.10 -1.27 -20.69
C HIS A 62 2.90 -2.73 -21.11
N GLY A 63 4.01 -3.42 -21.36
CA GLY A 63 4.02 -4.84 -21.66
C GLY A 63 3.60 -5.66 -20.46
N THR A 64 2.91 -6.77 -20.73
CA THR A 64 2.44 -7.73 -19.75
C THR A 64 3.17 -9.05 -19.90
N TRP A 65 3.11 -9.90 -18.87
CA TRP A 65 3.62 -11.25 -18.97
C TRP A 65 2.91 -12.06 -20.07
N LYS A 66 1.62 -11.83 -20.27
CA LYS A 66 0.81 -12.47 -21.33
C LYS A 66 1.36 -12.16 -22.72
N ASP A 67 1.80 -10.92 -22.96
CA ASP A 67 2.42 -10.55 -24.24
C ASP A 67 3.69 -11.37 -24.50
N MET A 68 4.51 -11.62 -23.48
CA MET A 68 5.71 -12.46 -23.60
C MET A 68 5.35 -13.93 -23.88
N GLN A 69 4.29 -14.44 -23.27
CA GLN A 69 3.81 -15.82 -23.48
C GLN A 69 3.24 -16.02 -24.88
N GLU A 70 2.48 -15.04 -25.40
CA GLU A 70 1.86 -15.11 -26.74
C GLU A 70 2.90 -15.25 -27.84
N VAL A 71 4.07 -14.60 -27.69
CA VAL A 71 5.19 -14.71 -28.63
C VAL A 71 6.27 -15.70 -28.20
N ARG A 72 6.05 -16.47 -27.13
CA ARG A 72 6.97 -17.51 -26.59
C ARG A 72 8.37 -16.98 -26.24
N LEU A 73 8.44 -15.76 -25.71
CA LEU A 73 9.68 -15.14 -25.21
C LEU A 73 9.83 -15.27 -23.69
N ASP A 74 8.78 -15.74 -23.01
CA ASP A 74 8.70 -15.93 -21.57
C ASP A 74 9.83 -16.80 -21.02
N GLN A 75 10.05 -18.00 -21.56
CA GLN A 75 11.11 -18.89 -21.07
C GLN A 75 12.51 -18.31 -21.31
N LEU A 76 12.75 -17.71 -22.48
CA LEU A 76 14.04 -17.07 -22.78
C LEU A 76 14.34 -15.92 -21.82
N LEU A 77 13.31 -15.16 -21.44
CA LEU A 77 13.43 -14.07 -20.47
C LEU A 77 13.76 -14.61 -19.07
N LEU A 78 13.08 -15.67 -18.61
CA LEU A 78 13.37 -16.32 -17.33
C LEU A 78 14.79 -16.87 -17.29
N ASP A 79 15.22 -17.57 -18.35
CA ASP A 79 16.57 -18.11 -18.44
C ASP A 79 17.63 -16.99 -18.44
N ALA A 80 17.36 -15.87 -19.11
CA ALA A 80 18.25 -14.71 -19.11
C ALA A 80 18.36 -14.06 -17.72
N ILE A 81 17.26 -13.97 -16.96
CA ILE A 81 17.28 -13.52 -15.55
C ILE A 81 18.11 -14.47 -14.72
N GLN A 82 17.85 -15.78 -14.81
CA GLN A 82 18.54 -16.80 -14.03
C GLN A 82 20.06 -16.78 -14.27
N ARG A 83 20.50 -16.71 -15.54
CA ARG A 83 21.92 -16.63 -15.90
C ARG A 83 22.64 -15.41 -15.32
N ASN A 84 21.94 -14.30 -15.19
CA ASN A 84 22.53 -13.01 -14.82
C ASN A 84 22.33 -12.62 -13.35
N ALA A 85 21.50 -13.35 -12.59
CA ALA A 85 21.14 -13.01 -11.21
C ALA A 85 22.35 -12.88 -10.27
N THR A 86 23.43 -13.61 -10.52
CA THR A 86 24.67 -13.54 -9.73
C THR A 86 25.47 -12.27 -9.99
N GLN A 87 25.22 -11.57 -11.09
CA GLN A 87 25.94 -10.36 -11.53
C GLN A 87 25.15 -9.07 -11.27
N PHE A 88 23.98 -9.14 -10.62
CA PHE A 88 23.21 -7.94 -10.34
C PHE A 88 23.90 -7.03 -9.33
N SER A 89 23.94 -5.74 -9.65
CA SER A 89 24.22 -4.66 -8.70
C SER A 89 23.01 -4.44 -7.78
N ALA A 90 23.17 -3.63 -6.73
CA ALA A 90 22.08 -3.19 -5.86
C ALA A 90 20.87 -2.63 -6.64
N GLN A 91 21.14 -1.67 -7.52
CA GLN A 91 20.12 -1.08 -8.40
C GLN A 91 19.54 -2.11 -9.37
N GLY A 92 20.36 -3.01 -9.91
CA GLY A 92 19.92 -4.10 -10.78
C GLY A 92 18.90 -5.01 -10.09
N ILE A 93 19.14 -5.37 -8.83
CA ILE A 93 18.23 -6.18 -8.01
C ILE A 93 16.91 -5.44 -7.79
N ALA A 94 16.97 -4.19 -7.32
CA ALA A 94 15.78 -3.38 -7.04
C ALA A 94 14.89 -3.23 -8.28
N ASN A 95 15.48 -2.90 -9.42
CA ASN A 95 14.75 -2.74 -10.68
C ASN A 95 14.21 -4.05 -11.24
N THR A 96 14.97 -5.15 -11.15
CA THR A 96 14.51 -6.47 -11.61
C THR A 96 13.31 -6.93 -10.78
N LEU A 97 13.37 -6.84 -9.45
CA LEU A 97 12.24 -7.19 -8.57
C LEU A 97 11.03 -6.28 -8.83
N TRP A 98 11.25 -4.98 -8.99
CA TRP A 98 10.21 -4.02 -9.32
C TRP A 98 9.51 -4.37 -10.64
N ALA A 99 10.28 -4.72 -11.68
CA ALA A 99 9.72 -5.10 -12.97
C ALA A 99 8.94 -6.43 -12.89
N LEU A 100 9.45 -7.43 -12.17
CA LEU A 100 8.74 -8.70 -11.96
C LEU A 100 7.41 -8.50 -11.23
N ALA A 101 7.37 -7.65 -10.20
CA ALA A 101 6.13 -7.27 -9.53
C ALA A 101 5.15 -6.58 -10.49
N HIS A 102 5.63 -5.67 -11.35
CA HIS A 102 4.81 -5.02 -12.38
C HIS A 102 4.29 -5.99 -13.44
N LEU A 103 5.05 -7.04 -13.76
CA LEU A 103 4.65 -8.14 -14.64
C LEU A 103 3.73 -9.16 -13.94
N SER A 104 3.24 -8.83 -12.72
CA SER A 104 2.27 -9.63 -11.97
C SER A 104 2.79 -11.01 -11.53
N PHE A 105 4.10 -11.15 -11.31
CA PHE A 105 4.64 -12.31 -10.61
C PHE A 105 4.24 -12.30 -9.14
N THR A 106 4.14 -13.49 -8.56
CA THR A 106 4.16 -13.70 -7.11
C THR A 106 5.48 -14.35 -6.73
N TRP A 107 5.84 -14.31 -5.46
CA TRP A 107 7.03 -15.01 -4.99
C TRP A 107 6.90 -16.52 -5.19
N GLU A 108 5.69 -17.07 -5.01
CA GLU A 108 5.37 -18.47 -5.30
C GLU A 108 5.63 -18.81 -6.78
N SER A 109 5.15 -18.00 -7.73
CA SER A 109 5.43 -18.26 -9.15
C SER A 109 6.92 -18.12 -9.47
N LEU A 110 7.65 -17.21 -8.82
CA LEU A 110 9.11 -17.15 -8.94
C LEU A 110 9.82 -18.38 -8.35
N GLN A 111 9.24 -19.05 -7.35
CA GLN A 111 9.76 -20.32 -6.84
C GLN A 111 9.52 -21.46 -7.82
N GLU A 112 8.33 -21.55 -8.42
CA GLU A 112 8.01 -22.52 -9.48
C GLU A 112 8.96 -22.39 -10.66
N GLN A 113 9.31 -21.15 -11.04
CA GLN A 113 10.28 -20.83 -12.09
C GLN A 113 11.75 -20.95 -11.64
N GLN A 114 12.02 -21.42 -10.42
CA GLN A 114 13.37 -21.60 -9.86
C GLN A 114 14.22 -20.31 -9.77
N LEU A 115 13.60 -19.13 -9.90
CA LEU A 115 14.26 -17.82 -9.83
C LEU A 115 14.40 -17.29 -8.40
N ALA A 116 13.44 -17.62 -7.53
CA ALA A 116 13.34 -17.03 -6.20
C ALA A 116 14.63 -17.18 -5.37
N ARG A 117 15.27 -18.36 -5.43
CA ARG A 117 16.54 -18.61 -4.70
C ARG A 117 17.68 -17.73 -5.23
N SER A 118 17.79 -17.57 -6.55
CA SER A 118 18.84 -16.74 -7.17
C SER A 118 18.66 -15.27 -6.82
N LEU A 119 17.41 -14.77 -6.83
CA LEU A 119 17.07 -13.40 -6.45
C LEU A 119 17.31 -13.15 -4.96
N GLN A 120 16.91 -14.09 -4.09
CA GLN A 120 17.20 -14.04 -2.66
C GLN A 120 18.70 -13.92 -2.39
N GLN A 121 19.51 -14.79 -3.01
CA GLN A 121 20.96 -14.75 -2.85
C GLN A 121 21.57 -13.45 -3.40
N ALA A 122 21.03 -12.91 -4.50
CA ALA A 122 21.48 -11.63 -5.05
C ALA A 122 21.24 -10.50 -4.05
N ILE A 123 20.07 -10.45 -3.40
CA ILE A 123 19.76 -9.52 -2.31
C ILE A 123 20.79 -9.69 -1.17
N GLN A 124 20.95 -10.90 -0.64
CA GLN A 124 21.85 -11.18 0.48
C GLN A 124 23.29 -10.70 0.22
N ARG A 125 23.81 -10.93 -0.99
CA ARG A 125 25.17 -10.51 -1.36
C ARG A 125 25.34 -8.99 -1.48
N ASN A 126 24.29 -8.28 -1.86
CA ASN A 126 24.41 -6.87 -2.27
C ASN A 126 23.74 -5.87 -1.32
N ILE A 127 22.97 -6.32 -0.32
CA ILE A 127 22.13 -5.45 0.50
C ILE A 127 22.88 -4.36 1.28
N THR A 128 24.18 -4.55 1.53
CA THR A 128 25.05 -3.53 2.14
C THR A 128 25.34 -2.35 1.20
N TYR A 129 25.25 -2.55 -0.12
CA TYR A 129 25.49 -1.53 -1.15
C TYR A 129 24.22 -0.77 -1.58
N PHE A 130 23.06 -1.13 -1.03
CA PHE A 130 21.80 -0.49 -1.39
C PHE A 130 21.78 0.95 -0.88
N ASN A 131 21.43 1.89 -1.76
CA ASN A 131 21.08 3.25 -1.39
C ASN A 131 19.60 3.34 -0.94
N SER A 132 19.14 4.55 -0.59
CA SER A 132 17.76 4.78 -0.13
C SER A 132 16.67 4.33 -1.11
N GLN A 133 16.86 4.61 -2.39
CA GLN A 133 15.91 4.21 -3.43
C GLN A 133 15.91 2.70 -3.66
N ASP A 134 17.09 2.06 -3.66
CA ASP A 134 17.22 0.60 -3.82
C ASP A 134 16.50 -0.12 -2.68
N VAL A 135 16.69 0.33 -1.42
CA VAL A 135 15.98 -0.20 -0.25
C VAL A 135 14.47 -0.09 -0.42
N ALA A 136 13.97 1.12 -0.73
CA ALA A 136 12.54 1.35 -0.84
C ALA A 136 11.90 0.55 -1.98
N ASN A 137 12.55 0.47 -3.14
CA ASN A 137 12.04 -0.27 -4.29
C ASN A 137 12.07 -1.78 -4.06
N THR A 138 13.14 -2.32 -3.47
CA THR A 138 13.20 -3.75 -3.12
C THR A 138 12.14 -4.12 -2.09
N LEU A 139 11.99 -3.33 -1.02
CA LEU A 139 10.94 -3.54 -0.01
C LEU A 139 9.55 -3.53 -0.64
N TRP A 140 9.25 -2.51 -1.46
CA TRP A 140 7.98 -2.42 -2.16
C TRP A 140 7.76 -3.64 -3.06
N ALA A 141 8.75 -4.02 -3.87
CA ALA A 141 8.63 -5.13 -4.79
C ALA A 141 8.41 -6.46 -4.07
N LEU A 142 9.17 -6.75 -3.01
CA LEU A 142 9.00 -7.97 -2.21
C LEU A 142 7.60 -8.04 -1.60
N ALA A 143 7.06 -6.92 -1.10
CA ALA A 143 5.69 -6.86 -0.60
C ALA A 143 4.65 -7.06 -1.73
N GLN A 144 4.87 -6.49 -2.92
CA GLN A 144 4.00 -6.73 -4.09
C GLN A 144 4.07 -8.17 -4.61
N LEU A 145 5.21 -8.84 -4.48
CA LEU A 145 5.37 -10.26 -4.79
C LEU A 145 4.66 -11.15 -3.75
N GLY A 146 4.02 -10.59 -2.73
CA GLY A 146 3.19 -11.31 -1.77
C GLY A 146 3.98 -11.94 -0.61
N LEU A 147 5.24 -11.54 -0.41
CA LEU A 147 5.99 -11.99 0.75
C LEU A 147 5.42 -11.41 2.03
N THR A 148 5.39 -12.23 3.08
CA THR A 148 5.09 -11.81 4.45
C THR A 148 6.39 -11.59 5.24
N TRP A 149 6.30 -10.99 6.42
CA TRP A 149 7.46 -10.92 7.32
C TRP A 149 8.00 -12.30 7.71
N GLN A 150 7.11 -13.28 7.91
CA GLN A 150 7.51 -14.66 8.19
C GLN A 150 8.32 -15.27 7.04
N ASP A 151 7.97 -14.96 5.79
CA ASP A 151 8.76 -15.38 4.65
C ASP A 151 10.13 -14.70 4.62
N MET A 152 10.18 -13.40 4.92
CA MET A 152 11.45 -12.66 5.03
C MET A 152 12.38 -13.29 6.06
N GLN A 153 11.85 -13.73 7.20
CA GLN A 153 12.60 -14.46 8.24
C GLN A 153 13.08 -15.84 7.75
N ARG A 154 12.19 -16.61 7.11
CA ARG A 154 12.54 -17.92 6.53
C ARG A 154 13.64 -17.81 5.47
N MET A 155 13.67 -16.70 4.75
CA MET A 155 14.69 -16.38 3.75
C MET A 155 15.93 -15.68 4.33
N GLN A 156 15.98 -15.43 5.64
CA GLN A 156 17.08 -14.73 6.30
C GLN A 156 17.36 -13.36 5.65
N LEU A 157 16.30 -12.66 5.25
CA LEU A 157 16.33 -11.30 4.69
C LEU A 157 15.84 -10.26 5.70
N ASP A 158 15.25 -10.68 6.81
CA ASP A 158 14.65 -9.84 7.83
C ASP A 158 15.65 -8.82 8.43
N GLN A 159 16.69 -9.29 9.11
CA GLN A 159 17.68 -8.39 9.74
C GLN A 159 18.51 -7.59 8.72
N PRO A 160 19.00 -8.19 7.61
CA PRO A 160 19.74 -7.43 6.61
C PRO A 160 18.93 -6.27 6.00
N VAL A 161 17.63 -6.46 5.76
CA VAL A 161 16.75 -5.40 5.24
C VAL A 161 16.50 -4.32 6.27
N LEU A 162 16.23 -4.68 7.54
CA LEU A 162 16.08 -3.68 8.60
C LEU A 162 17.35 -2.84 8.76
N GLU A 163 18.52 -3.44 8.68
CA GLU A 163 19.79 -2.73 8.76
C GLU A 163 20.01 -1.81 7.55
N ALA A 164 19.63 -2.26 6.35
CA ALA A 164 19.67 -1.40 5.17
C ALA A 164 18.73 -0.20 5.29
N ILE A 165 17.56 -0.34 5.94
CA ILE A 165 16.69 0.79 6.28
C ILE A 165 17.42 1.72 7.24
N ARG A 166 17.93 1.23 8.39
CA ARG A 166 18.63 2.07 9.40
C ARG A 166 19.74 2.90 8.79
N ARG A 167 20.57 2.28 7.94
CA ARG A 167 21.71 2.92 7.29
C ARG A 167 21.31 4.03 6.32
N ASN A 168 20.17 3.90 5.64
CA ASN A 168 19.77 4.79 4.54
C ASN A 168 18.64 5.77 4.89
N VAL A 169 17.97 5.60 6.04
CA VAL A 169 16.72 6.31 6.40
C VAL A 169 16.83 7.84 6.34
N THR A 170 18.01 8.40 6.65
CA THR A 170 18.26 9.84 6.62
C THR A 170 18.38 10.39 5.20
N ALA A 171 18.68 9.54 4.21
CA ALA A 171 18.75 9.88 2.79
C ALA A 171 17.46 9.53 2.03
N PHE A 172 16.42 9.08 2.73
CA PHE A 172 15.12 8.80 2.11
C PHE A 172 14.47 10.10 1.65
N LYS A 173 14.06 10.13 0.38
CA LYS A 173 13.12 11.13 -0.11
C LYS A 173 11.69 10.72 0.29
N ALA A 174 10.74 11.62 0.16
CA ALA A 174 9.33 11.37 0.53
C ALA A 174 8.75 10.10 -0.13
N GLN A 175 9.09 9.83 -1.39
CA GLN A 175 8.66 8.62 -2.08
C GLN A 175 9.30 7.35 -1.48
N ASP A 176 10.61 7.36 -1.23
CA ASP A 176 11.33 6.22 -0.65
C ASP A 176 10.76 5.86 0.72
N LEU A 177 10.58 6.87 1.58
CA LEU A 177 10.00 6.72 2.91
C LEU A 177 8.59 6.14 2.87
N THR A 178 7.71 6.70 2.04
CA THR A 178 6.32 6.23 1.98
C THR A 178 6.20 4.84 1.38
N ASN A 179 7.08 4.47 0.44
CA ASN A 179 7.17 3.10 -0.06
C ASN A 179 7.67 2.12 1.01
N THR A 180 8.71 2.49 1.78
CA THR A 180 9.21 1.67 2.90
C THR A 180 8.14 1.47 3.97
N LEU A 181 7.47 2.54 4.42
CA LEU A 181 6.39 2.44 5.41
C LEU A 181 5.26 1.52 4.94
N ARG A 182 4.86 1.66 3.67
CA ARG A 182 3.81 0.80 3.08
C ARG A 182 4.25 -0.65 2.98
N ALA A 183 5.48 -0.93 2.55
CA ALA A 183 5.99 -2.28 2.46
C ALA A 183 6.04 -2.96 3.83
N LEU A 184 6.52 -2.25 4.87
CA LEU A 184 6.50 -2.76 6.24
C LEU A 184 5.08 -3.10 6.72
N ALA A 185 4.12 -2.20 6.45
CA ALA A 185 2.71 -2.47 6.76
C ALA A 185 2.16 -3.69 6.01
N GLN A 186 2.55 -3.88 4.74
CA GLN A 186 2.14 -5.01 3.90
C GLN A 186 2.78 -6.34 4.31
N PHE A 187 4.00 -6.32 4.83
CA PHE A 187 4.63 -7.51 5.42
C PHE A 187 3.91 -8.00 6.68
N GLY A 188 2.98 -7.21 7.23
CA GLY A 188 2.20 -7.56 8.40
C GLY A 188 2.80 -7.07 9.72
N PHE A 189 3.74 -6.11 9.69
CA PHE A 189 4.22 -5.49 10.91
C PHE A 189 3.10 -4.75 11.65
N SER A 190 3.11 -4.85 12.98
CA SER A 190 2.53 -3.82 13.84
C SER A 190 3.57 -2.76 14.19
N TRP A 191 3.12 -1.60 14.67
CA TRP A 191 3.98 -0.56 15.19
C TRP A 191 4.76 -1.05 16.41
N HIS A 192 4.18 -1.96 17.21
CA HIS A 192 4.87 -2.62 18.32
C HIS A 192 6.04 -3.47 17.82
N ASP A 193 5.84 -4.25 16.75
CA ASP A 193 6.91 -5.06 16.16
C ASP A 193 8.06 -4.19 15.65
N LEU A 194 7.74 -3.08 14.96
CA LEU A 194 8.76 -2.12 14.53
C LEU A 194 9.51 -1.49 15.72
N GLN A 195 8.82 -1.28 16.85
CA GLN A 195 9.46 -0.77 18.05
C GLN A 195 10.42 -1.79 18.66
N GLN A 196 10.06 -3.07 18.70
CA GLN A 196 10.96 -4.15 19.14
C GLN A 196 12.19 -4.28 18.23
N GLN A 197 12.00 -4.05 16.93
CA GLN A 197 13.11 -4.00 15.96
C GLN A 197 13.88 -2.67 15.98
N GLN A 198 13.58 -1.75 16.89
CA GLN A 198 14.26 -0.46 17.03
C GLN A 198 14.30 0.38 15.74
N ILE A 199 13.29 0.23 14.86
CA ILE A 199 13.22 0.95 13.57
C ILE A 199 12.25 2.14 13.61
N THR A 200 11.40 2.24 14.63
CA THR A 200 10.43 3.33 14.76
C THR A 200 11.10 4.69 14.85
N GLN A 201 12.11 4.88 15.71
CA GLN A 201 12.79 6.18 15.85
C GLN A 201 13.48 6.65 14.55
N PRO A 202 14.21 5.79 13.81
CA PRO A 202 14.65 6.07 12.45
C PRO A 202 13.53 6.56 11.52
N LEU A 203 12.42 5.82 11.44
CA LEU A 203 11.29 6.15 10.56
C LEU A 203 10.61 7.47 10.95
N LEU A 204 10.42 7.72 12.25
CA LEU A 204 9.86 8.96 12.78
C LEU A 204 10.74 10.17 12.40
N THR A 205 12.06 10.01 12.52
CA THR A 205 13.02 11.06 12.13
C THR A 205 12.92 11.36 10.63
N ALA A 206 12.82 10.34 9.78
CA ALA A 206 12.62 10.53 8.35
C ALA A 206 11.28 11.16 8.00
N ILE A 207 10.19 10.82 8.71
CA ILE A 207 8.89 11.49 8.57
C ILE A 207 9.04 12.97 8.92
N HIS A 208 9.66 13.30 10.05
CA HIS A 208 9.88 14.68 10.46
C HIS A 208 10.69 15.47 9.42
N HIS A 209 11.75 14.87 8.88
CA HIS A 209 12.54 15.48 7.82
C HIS A 209 11.68 15.72 6.57
N ASN A 210 10.92 14.72 6.11
CA ASN A 210 10.26 14.77 4.81
C ASN A 210 8.86 15.40 4.79
N ALA A 211 8.18 15.54 5.93
CA ALA A 211 6.77 15.93 6.00
C ALA A 211 6.47 17.24 5.26
N ALA A 212 7.38 18.22 5.30
CA ALA A 212 7.24 19.51 4.62
C ALA A 212 7.09 19.36 3.08
N TRP A 213 7.69 18.33 2.49
CA TRP A 213 7.67 18.07 1.04
C TRP A 213 6.70 16.96 0.63
N PHE A 214 5.86 16.50 1.54
CA PHE A 214 4.78 15.58 1.17
C PHE A 214 3.78 16.29 0.24
N ASN A 215 3.55 15.70 -0.92
CA ASN A 215 2.38 15.98 -1.74
C ASN A 215 1.21 15.10 -1.27
N HIS A 216 0.04 15.27 -1.86
CA HIS A 216 -1.16 14.52 -1.48
C HIS A 216 -0.96 12.99 -1.51
N ARG A 217 -0.19 12.44 -2.47
CA ARG A 217 0.09 11.00 -2.56
C ARG A 217 1.00 10.53 -1.43
N HIS A 218 2.06 11.28 -1.12
CA HIS A 218 2.96 10.97 -0.02
C HIS A 218 2.21 11.00 1.31
N THR A 219 1.39 12.02 1.55
CA THR A 219 0.56 12.16 2.75
C THR A 219 -0.39 10.97 2.89
N THR A 220 -1.19 10.65 1.87
CA THR A 220 -2.10 9.49 1.90
C THR A 220 -1.35 8.19 2.19
N ASN A 221 -0.23 7.95 1.52
CA ASN A 221 0.54 6.72 1.69
C ASN A 221 1.13 6.58 3.10
N ALA A 222 1.66 7.68 3.66
CA ALA A 222 2.17 7.70 5.03
C ALA A 222 1.05 7.44 6.04
N LEU A 223 -0.08 8.14 5.93
CA LEU A 223 -1.21 7.97 6.85
C LEU A 223 -1.77 6.55 6.78
N TRP A 224 -2.00 6.03 5.57
CA TRP A 224 -2.46 4.65 5.40
C TRP A 224 -1.50 3.64 6.04
N ALA A 225 -0.20 3.79 5.81
CA ALA A 225 0.80 2.88 6.39
C ALA A 225 0.83 2.97 7.92
N LEU A 226 0.85 4.17 8.50
CA LEU A 226 0.85 4.35 9.95
C LEU A 226 -0.42 3.78 10.60
N ALA A 227 -1.58 3.97 9.97
CA ALA A 227 -2.84 3.39 10.41
C ALA A 227 -2.86 1.86 10.30
N GLN A 228 -2.30 1.32 9.22
CA GLN A 228 -2.19 -0.13 9.00
C GLN A 228 -1.22 -0.78 9.99
N LEU A 229 -0.13 -0.09 10.35
CA LEU A 229 0.78 -0.48 11.43
C LEU A 229 0.13 -0.38 12.82
N GLY A 230 -1.07 0.19 12.94
CA GLY A 230 -1.79 0.30 14.22
C GLY A 230 -1.23 1.38 15.15
N LEU A 231 -0.58 2.40 14.62
CA LEU A 231 -0.19 3.57 15.40
C LEU A 231 -1.42 4.44 15.70
N SER A 232 -1.76 4.67 16.98
CA SER A 232 -2.92 5.49 17.36
C SER A 232 -2.65 7.00 17.28
N TRP A 233 -3.71 7.83 17.18
CA TRP A 233 -3.54 9.29 17.22
C TRP A 233 -2.88 9.78 18.51
N GLN A 234 -3.20 9.15 19.64
CA GLN A 234 -2.56 9.48 20.92
C GLN A 234 -1.04 9.25 20.88
N ALA A 235 -0.60 8.14 20.28
CA ALA A 235 0.82 7.84 20.12
C ALA A 235 1.50 8.80 19.13
N ILE A 236 0.79 9.28 18.10
CA ILE A 236 1.23 10.35 17.18
C ILE A 236 1.45 11.67 17.95
N LYS A 237 0.49 12.09 18.79
CA LYS A 237 0.60 13.29 19.63
C LYS A 237 1.75 13.23 20.62
N GLN A 238 1.92 12.09 21.30
CA GLN A 238 3.04 11.86 22.24
C GLN A 238 4.42 11.98 21.57
N ARG A 239 4.48 11.83 20.24
CA ARG A 239 5.70 11.95 19.43
C ARG A 239 5.77 13.29 18.69
N HIS A 240 4.88 14.23 18.99
CA HIS A 240 4.81 15.56 18.38
C HIS A 240 4.71 15.54 16.84
N MET A 241 4.06 14.50 16.30
CA MET A 241 3.87 14.34 14.85
C MET A 241 2.51 14.83 14.35
N ASP A 242 1.58 15.08 15.24
CA ASP A 242 0.21 15.48 14.95
C ASP A 242 0.15 16.73 14.09
N GLN A 243 0.79 17.83 14.51
CA GLN A 243 0.79 19.08 13.73
C GLN A 243 1.47 18.90 12.36
N LEU A 244 2.52 18.09 12.28
CA LEU A 244 3.23 17.80 11.03
C LEU A 244 2.32 17.08 10.03
N LEU A 245 1.58 16.07 10.50
CA LEU A 245 0.65 15.30 9.68
C LEU A 245 -0.58 16.14 9.29
N VAL A 246 -1.15 16.92 10.21
CA VAL A 246 -2.25 17.86 9.93
C VAL A 246 -1.83 18.85 8.85
N ASN A 247 -0.66 19.47 8.98
CA ASN A 247 -0.15 20.41 7.98
C ASN A 247 0.08 19.73 6.62
N ALA A 248 0.55 18.48 6.59
CA ALA A 248 0.74 17.72 5.36
C ALA A 248 -0.59 17.36 4.68
N ILE A 249 -1.66 17.12 5.45
CA ILE A 249 -3.01 16.93 4.92
C ILE A 249 -3.52 18.25 4.36
N ALA A 250 -3.49 19.32 5.15
CA ALA A 250 -4.02 20.63 4.77
C ALA A 250 -3.39 21.17 3.47
N ARG A 251 -2.07 20.96 3.26
CA ARG A 251 -1.38 21.36 2.02
C ARG A 251 -1.82 20.58 0.78
N GLY A 252 -2.13 19.29 0.92
CA GLY A 252 -2.34 18.39 -0.22
C GLY A 252 -3.81 18.06 -0.49
N ILE A 253 -4.72 18.38 0.42
CA ILE A 253 -6.11 17.90 0.35
C ILE A 253 -6.90 18.46 -0.84
N THR A 254 -6.55 19.65 -1.32
CA THR A 254 -7.20 20.29 -2.49
C THR A 254 -6.92 19.56 -3.80
N GLU A 255 -5.73 18.96 -3.94
CA GLU A 255 -5.29 18.21 -5.13
C GLU A 255 -5.45 16.69 -4.96
N ILE A 256 -6.10 16.25 -3.88
CA ILE A 256 -6.17 14.83 -3.56
C ILE A 256 -6.91 14.06 -4.64
N SER A 257 -6.32 12.95 -5.06
CA SER A 257 -6.94 12.06 -6.05
C SER A 257 -8.14 11.31 -5.43
N PRO A 258 -9.09 10.82 -6.24
CA PRO A 258 -10.23 10.04 -5.73
C PRO A 258 -9.83 8.84 -4.88
N ILE A 259 -8.75 8.14 -5.27
CA ILE A 259 -8.19 7.04 -4.50
C ILE A 259 -7.63 7.56 -3.16
N GLY A 260 -6.94 8.70 -3.19
CA GLY A 260 -6.36 9.33 -2.02
C GLY A 260 -7.41 9.77 -0.98
N THR A 261 -8.56 10.26 -1.43
CA THR A 261 -9.67 10.67 -0.54
C THR A 261 -10.09 9.53 0.39
N GLY A 262 -10.43 8.37 -0.19
CA GLY A 262 -10.90 7.23 0.59
C GLY A 262 -9.84 6.71 1.57
N TYR A 263 -8.58 6.57 1.16
CA TYR A 263 -7.53 6.07 2.06
C TYR A 263 -7.14 7.07 3.15
N THR A 264 -7.19 8.37 2.87
CA THR A 264 -6.91 9.39 3.89
C THR A 264 -7.99 9.37 4.96
N LEU A 265 -9.27 9.33 4.57
CA LEU A 265 -10.39 9.21 5.52
C LEU A 265 -10.32 7.92 6.31
N TRP A 266 -10.06 6.79 5.64
CA TRP A 266 -9.89 5.50 6.31
C TRP A 266 -8.76 5.52 7.35
N ALA A 267 -7.61 6.11 7.00
CA ALA A 267 -6.48 6.21 7.93
C ALA A 267 -6.83 7.07 9.15
N LEU A 268 -7.46 8.23 8.93
CA LEU A 268 -7.90 9.10 10.01
C LEU A 268 -8.89 8.40 10.96
N ALA A 269 -9.88 7.69 10.41
CA ALA A 269 -10.80 6.89 11.22
C ALA A 269 -10.09 5.76 12.00
N ARG A 270 -9.08 5.13 11.40
CA ARG A 270 -8.26 4.08 12.05
C ARG A 270 -7.32 4.62 13.12
N PHE A 271 -7.11 5.93 13.19
CA PHE A 271 -6.40 6.56 14.31
C PHE A 271 -7.31 6.83 15.53
N ASP A 272 -8.55 6.33 15.49
CA ASP A 272 -9.59 6.53 16.51
C ASP A 272 -10.02 8.00 16.65
N LEU A 273 -9.93 8.78 15.56
CA LEU A 273 -10.39 10.17 15.50
C LEU A 273 -11.91 10.23 15.34
N THR A 274 -12.55 11.13 16.07
CA THR A 274 -13.96 11.51 15.87
C THR A 274 -14.07 12.69 14.91
N TRP A 275 -15.29 12.97 14.39
CA TRP A 275 -15.48 14.19 13.60
C TRP A 275 -15.15 15.47 14.38
N HIS A 276 -15.39 15.49 15.69
CA HIS A 276 -15.04 16.62 16.54
C HIS A 276 -13.52 16.86 16.55
N ASP A 277 -12.71 15.80 16.60
CA ASP A 277 -11.25 15.93 16.52
C ASP A 277 -10.83 16.51 15.15
N ILE A 278 -11.46 16.06 14.06
CA ILE A 278 -11.22 16.58 12.71
C ILE A 278 -11.55 18.08 12.61
N GLN A 279 -12.63 18.52 13.24
CA GLN A 279 -13.01 19.93 13.34
C GLN A 279 -12.03 20.73 14.19
N ALA A 280 -11.58 20.19 15.32
CA ALA A 280 -10.56 20.83 16.16
C ALA A 280 -9.24 21.04 15.41
N MET A 281 -8.91 20.14 14.48
CA MET A 281 -7.76 20.25 13.56
C MET A 281 -8.03 21.12 12.32
N GLN A 282 -9.23 21.67 12.15
CA GLN A 282 -9.65 22.49 11.01
C GLN A 282 -9.49 21.78 9.65
N LEU A 283 -9.67 20.46 9.62
CA LEU A 283 -9.61 19.65 8.40
C LEU A 283 -10.99 19.32 7.83
N ASP A 284 -12.05 19.58 8.58
CA ASP A 284 -13.43 19.19 8.30
C ASP A 284 -13.94 19.72 6.96
N GLN A 285 -13.86 21.04 6.72
CA GLN A 285 -14.35 21.65 5.49
C GLN A 285 -13.59 21.13 4.26
N ALA A 286 -12.27 21.02 4.37
CA ALA A 286 -11.42 20.57 3.27
C ALA A 286 -11.63 19.09 2.95
N LEU A 287 -11.84 18.24 3.96
CA LEU A 287 -12.16 16.82 3.78
C LEU A 287 -13.54 16.63 3.15
N LEU A 288 -14.57 17.38 3.58
CA LEU A 288 -15.90 17.34 2.95
C LEU A 288 -15.84 17.80 1.50
N ALA A 289 -15.12 18.89 1.21
CA ALA A 289 -14.92 19.37 -0.16
C ALA A 289 -14.20 18.33 -1.04
N ALA A 290 -13.18 17.66 -0.50
CA ALA A 290 -12.47 16.59 -1.20
C ALA A 290 -13.35 15.36 -1.49
N ILE A 291 -14.28 15.01 -0.59
CA ILE A 291 -15.28 13.97 -0.85
C ILE A 291 -16.19 14.42 -1.97
N HIS A 292 -16.76 15.62 -1.89
CA HIS A 292 -17.69 16.15 -2.88
C HIS A 292 -17.05 16.22 -4.27
N HIS A 293 -15.84 16.78 -4.37
CA HIS A 293 -15.11 16.91 -5.64
C HIS A 293 -14.79 15.57 -6.30
N ASN A 294 -14.56 14.53 -5.49
CA ASN A 294 -14.12 13.22 -5.99
C ASN A 294 -15.23 12.16 -6.03
N ALA A 295 -16.42 12.43 -5.49
CA ALA A 295 -17.47 11.45 -5.25
C ALA A 295 -17.76 10.58 -6.47
N THR A 296 -17.93 11.17 -7.66
CA THR A 296 -18.27 10.46 -8.90
C THR A 296 -17.12 9.63 -9.48
N ARG A 297 -15.88 9.84 -9.02
CA ARG A 297 -14.66 9.17 -9.52
C ARG A 297 -14.09 8.16 -8.53
N LEU A 298 -14.75 7.94 -7.39
CA LEU A 298 -14.31 6.95 -6.41
C LEU A 298 -14.39 5.54 -7.00
N SER A 299 -13.33 4.74 -6.79
CA SER A 299 -13.36 3.30 -7.04
C SER A 299 -14.21 2.58 -5.98
N PRO A 300 -14.65 1.32 -6.20
CA PRO A 300 -15.37 0.55 -5.19
C PRO A 300 -14.71 0.55 -3.80
N GLN A 301 -13.39 0.41 -3.75
CA GLN A 301 -12.64 0.50 -2.48
C GLN A 301 -12.65 1.91 -1.89
N GLY A 302 -12.51 2.94 -2.74
CA GLY A 302 -12.60 4.34 -2.30
C GLY A 302 -13.97 4.68 -1.71
N ILE A 303 -15.04 4.16 -2.30
CA ILE A 303 -16.42 4.29 -1.80
C ILE A 303 -16.55 3.61 -0.44
N ALA A 304 -16.18 2.33 -0.34
CA ALA A 304 -16.26 1.56 0.90
C ALA A 304 -15.48 2.25 2.04
N ASN A 305 -14.25 2.70 1.76
CA ASN A 305 -13.42 3.41 2.72
C ASN A 305 -14.02 4.75 3.16
N THR A 306 -14.56 5.54 2.23
CA THR A 306 -15.18 6.84 2.53
C THR A 306 -16.39 6.66 3.44
N ILE A 307 -17.31 5.75 3.08
CA ILE A 307 -18.55 5.52 3.83
C ILE A 307 -18.26 4.91 5.20
N TRP A 308 -17.33 3.94 5.25
CA TRP A 308 -16.90 3.36 6.51
C TRP A 308 -16.28 4.40 7.44
N ALA A 309 -15.39 5.26 6.93
CA ALA A 309 -14.76 6.32 7.72
C ALA A 309 -15.78 7.34 8.26
N LEU A 310 -16.74 7.79 7.43
CA LEU A 310 -17.82 8.67 7.88
C LEU A 310 -18.63 8.04 9.04
N ALA A 311 -18.90 6.73 8.98
CA ALA A 311 -19.58 6.03 10.06
C ALA A 311 -18.73 6.01 11.35
N GLN A 312 -17.41 5.76 11.23
CA GLN A 312 -16.50 5.78 12.38
C GLN A 312 -16.34 7.17 12.99
N PHE A 313 -16.39 8.23 12.17
CA PHE A 313 -16.37 9.62 12.65
C PHE A 313 -17.63 10.01 13.43
N GLY A 314 -18.68 9.16 13.42
CA GLY A 314 -19.93 9.39 14.13
C GLY A 314 -21.01 10.09 13.31
N PHE A 315 -20.88 10.13 11.98
CA PHE A 315 -21.96 10.68 11.15
C PHE A 315 -23.23 9.83 11.31
N SER A 316 -24.38 10.49 11.36
CA SER A 316 -25.67 9.86 11.03
C SER A 316 -25.95 10.00 9.53
N TRP A 317 -26.89 9.22 9.00
CA TRP A 317 -27.32 9.41 7.61
C TRP A 317 -27.90 10.83 7.39
N GLN A 318 -28.62 11.36 8.38
CA GLN A 318 -29.11 12.74 8.35
C GLN A 318 -27.96 13.76 8.25
N ALA A 319 -26.86 13.55 8.98
CA ALA A 319 -25.68 14.41 8.87
C ALA A 319 -25.04 14.33 7.47
N ILE A 320 -25.00 13.14 6.86
CA ILE A 320 -24.53 12.96 5.47
C ILE A 320 -25.43 13.71 4.47
N GLN A 321 -26.75 13.71 4.70
CA GLN A 321 -27.71 14.49 3.90
C GLN A 321 -27.49 16.00 4.06
N GLN A 322 -27.31 16.47 5.30
CA GLN A 322 -27.04 17.89 5.60
C GLN A 322 -25.71 18.35 4.99
N ALA A 323 -24.71 17.48 4.95
CA ALA A 323 -23.43 17.73 4.28
C ALA A 323 -23.50 17.62 2.74
N GLN A 324 -24.69 17.42 2.16
CA GLN A 324 -24.91 17.26 0.72
C GLN A 324 -24.11 16.10 0.08
N LEU A 325 -23.75 15.10 0.87
CA LEU A 325 -22.97 13.93 0.41
C LEU A 325 -23.85 12.73 0.05
N ALA A 326 -25.11 12.70 0.51
CA ALA A 326 -26.00 11.56 0.33
C ALA A 326 -26.20 11.18 -1.13
N GLN A 327 -26.60 12.13 -1.98
CA GLN A 327 -26.88 11.85 -3.40
C GLN A 327 -25.60 11.46 -4.18
N PRO A 328 -24.49 12.21 -4.10
CA PRO A 328 -23.26 11.82 -4.80
C PRO A 328 -22.75 10.42 -4.40
N LEU A 329 -22.86 10.05 -3.12
CA LEU A 329 -22.45 8.73 -2.64
C LEU A 329 -23.38 7.61 -3.14
N MET A 330 -24.70 7.84 -3.16
CA MET A 330 -25.66 6.88 -3.72
C MET A 330 -25.45 6.66 -5.22
N ASP A 331 -25.21 7.74 -5.96
CA ASP A 331 -24.99 7.69 -7.41
C ASP A 331 -23.72 6.90 -7.75
N VAL A 332 -22.62 7.16 -7.04
CA VAL A 332 -21.36 6.44 -7.31
C VAL A 332 -21.42 4.96 -6.91
N ILE A 333 -22.14 4.61 -5.83
CA ILE A 333 -22.42 3.21 -5.47
C ILE A 333 -23.16 2.53 -6.62
N SER A 334 -24.25 3.15 -7.09
CA SER A 334 -25.09 2.60 -8.16
C SER A 334 -24.31 2.44 -9.47
N HIS A 335 -23.55 3.46 -9.85
CA HIS A 335 -22.71 3.45 -11.05
C HIS A 335 -21.63 2.36 -11.03
N ASN A 336 -21.07 2.06 -9.85
CA ASN A 336 -20.00 1.06 -9.70
C ASN A 336 -20.49 -0.29 -9.21
N ALA A 337 -21.81 -0.53 -9.08
CA ALA A 337 -22.37 -1.70 -8.42
C ALA A 337 -21.79 -3.03 -8.94
N ALA A 338 -21.64 -3.20 -10.25
CA ALA A 338 -21.07 -4.40 -10.87
C ALA A 338 -19.56 -4.58 -10.67
N LYS A 339 -18.83 -3.53 -10.25
CA LYS A 339 -17.37 -3.54 -10.04
C LYS A 339 -16.99 -3.82 -8.59
N PHE A 340 -17.95 -3.82 -7.67
CA PHE A 340 -17.71 -4.20 -6.28
C PHE A 340 -17.36 -5.69 -6.20
N ASN A 341 -16.36 -6.01 -5.38
CA ASN A 341 -15.99 -7.38 -5.06
C ASN A 341 -16.50 -7.74 -3.65
N ARG A 342 -16.47 -9.04 -3.31
CA ARG A 342 -16.97 -9.57 -2.03
C ARG A 342 -16.47 -8.80 -0.80
N GLU A 343 -15.18 -8.46 -0.76
CA GLU A 343 -14.58 -7.72 0.36
C GLU A 343 -15.16 -6.31 0.50
N THR A 344 -15.18 -5.54 -0.60
CA THR A 344 -15.74 -4.18 -0.60
C THR A 344 -17.24 -4.16 -0.29
N ILE A 345 -17.98 -5.22 -0.69
CA ILE A 345 -19.41 -5.37 -0.36
C ILE A 345 -19.56 -5.59 1.13
N VAL A 346 -18.83 -6.55 1.71
CA VAL A 346 -18.90 -6.86 3.15
C VAL A 346 -18.55 -5.62 3.98
N GLN A 347 -17.49 -4.91 3.62
CA GLN A 347 -17.10 -3.67 4.31
C GLN A 347 -18.23 -2.63 4.29
N LEU A 348 -18.88 -2.44 3.13
CA LEU A 348 -19.96 -1.47 3.00
C LEU A 348 -21.22 -1.90 3.76
N GLN A 349 -21.58 -3.18 3.72
CA GLN A 349 -22.76 -3.74 4.41
C GLN A 349 -22.65 -3.68 5.94
N GLN A 350 -21.42 -3.70 6.48
CA GLN A 350 -21.16 -3.56 7.91
C GLN A 350 -21.30 -2.12 8.43
N THR A 351 -21.47 -1.14 7.54
CA THR A 351 -21.67 0.25 7.96
C THR A 351 -23.10 0.48 8.46
N ALA A 352 -23.26 1.35 9.46
CA ALA A 352 -24.56 1.72 10.01
C ALA A 352 -25.49 2.42 8.98
N PHE A 353 -24.94 2.90 7.87
CA PHE A 353 -25.68 3.56 6.79
C PHE A 353 -26.34 2.59 5.82
N TRP A 354 -25.76 1.39 5.63
CA TRP A 354 -26.22 0.46 4.59
C TRP A 354 -27.73 0.14 4.64
N PRO A 355 -28.34 -0.11 5.83
CA PRO A 355 -29.79 -0.33 5.91
C PRO A 355 -30.60 0.85 5.38
N GLN A 356 -30.14 2.08 5.59
CA GLN A 356 -30.83 3.34 5.29
C GLN A 356 -30.72 3.75 3.81
N LEU A 357 -29.80 3.16 3.04
CA LEU A 357 -29.62 3.48 1.62
C LEU A 357 -30.78 2.93 0.76
N PRO A 358 -31.54 3.78 0.04
CA PRO A 358 -32.63 3.36 -0.84
C PRO A 358 -32.11 2.85 -2.20
N LEU A 359 -31.26 1.81 -2.18
CA LEU A 359 -30.63 1.22 -3.35
C LEU A 359 -31.04 -0.26 -3.53
N PRO A 360 -32.32 -0.56 -3.82
CA PRO A 360 -32.83 -1.94 -3.85
C PRO A 360 -32.10 -2.82 -4.88
N THR A 361 -31.89 -2.30 -6.09
CA THR A 361 -31.19 -3.05 -7.16
C THR A 361 -29.74 -3.34 -6.83
N VAL A 362 -29.04 -2.40 -6.18
CA VAL A 362 -27.65 -2.63 -5.74
C VAL A 362 -27.62 -3.67 -4.62
N LYS A 363 -28.55 -3.59 -3.67
CA LYS A 363 -28.68 -4.55 -2.56
C LYS A 363 -28.91 -5.97 -3.07
N GLU A 364 -29.76 -6.14 -4.08
CA GLU A 364 -29.99 -7.43 -4.74
C GLU A 364 -28.73 -7.95 -5.44
N LEU A 365 -28.07 -7.12 -6.26
CA LEU A 365 -26.83 -7.48 -6.94
C LEU A 365 -25.75 -7.93 -5.94
N PHE A 366 -25.61 -7.21 -4.83
CA PHE A 366 -24.64 -7.53 -3.80
C PHE A 366 -24.97 -8.86 -3.12
N ALA A 367 -26.24 -9.15 -2.84
CA ALA A 367 -26.67 -10.44 -2.32
C ALA A 367 -26.30 -11.57 -3.30
N THR A 368 -26.47 -11.38 -4.60
CA THR A 368 -26.03 -12.35 -5.63
C THR A 368 -24.53 -12.59 -5.59
N VAL A 369 -23.71 -11.53 -5.53
CA VAL A 369 -22.24 -11.65 -5.47
C VAL A 369 -21.80 -12.39 -4.20
N LEU A 370 -22.45 -12.14 -3.06
CA LEU A 370 -22.13 -12.81 -1.80
C LEU A 370 -22.58 -14.28 -1.77
N ALA A 371 -23.66 -14.62 -2.47
CA ALA A 371 -24.19 -15.99 -2.56
C ALA A 371 -23.36 -16.91 -3.47
N GLN A 372 -22.54 -16.36 -4.35
CA GLN A 372 -21.64 -17.17 -5.17
C GLN A 372 -20.61 -17.90 -4.28
N PRO A 373 -20.43 -19.23 -4.46
CA PRO A 373 -19.43 -19.97 -3.71
C PRO A 373 -18.06 -19.36 -3.97
N THR A 374 -17.29 -19.15 -2.89
CA THR A 374 -15.89 -18.75 -2.99
C THR A 374 -15.16 -19.82 -3.80
N LYS A 375 -14.90 -19.55 -5.09
CA LYS A 375 -13.92 -20.33 -5.84
C LYS A 375 -12.64 -20.31 -5.01
N LEU A 376 -12.09 -21.48 -4.65
CA LEU A 376 -10.70 -21.54 -4.21
C LEU A 376 -9.87 -20.76 -5.24
N PRO A 377 -8.96 -19.88 -4.82
CA PRO A 377 -8.26 -19.02 -5.74
C PRO A 377 -7.35 -19.87 -6.63
N LEU A 378 -7.80 -20.18 -7.85
CA LEU A 378 -6.91 -20.38 -8.98
C LEU A 378 -6.40 -18.99 -9.36
N THR A 379 -5.15 -18.72 -8.94
CA THR A 379 -4.21 -17.71 -9.46
C THR A 379 -4.88 -16.56 -10.23
N ALA A 380 -5.38 -15.58 -9.48
CA ALA A 380 -6.01 -14.40 -10.06
C ALA A 380 -4.96 -13.50 -10.71
N SER A 381 -5.09 -13.28 -12.03
CA SER A 381 -4.44 -12.16 -12.71
C SER A 381 -5.01 -10.86 -12.13
N HIS A 382 -4.26 -10.20 -11.25
CA HIS A 382 -4.63 -8.91 -10.70
C HIS A 382 -4.09 -7.81 -11.63
N LYS A 383 -5.00 -7.17 -12.38
CA LYS A 383 -4.73 -5.85 -12.96
C LYS A 383 -4.26 -4.93 -11.83
N THR A 384 -3.08 -4.35 -12.02
CA THR A 384 -2.37 -3.40 -11.17
C THR A 384 -3.17 -2.12 -10.93
N ILE A 385 -4.15 -2.21 -10.02
CA ILE A 385 -4.57 -1.11 -9.15
C ILE A 385 -4.56 -1.70 -7.76
N PHE A 386 -3.65 -1.21 -6.92
CA PHE A 386 -3.51 -1.60 -5.53
C PHE A 386 -4.88 -1.62 -4.82
N LYS A 387 -5.32 -2.84 -4.48
CA LYS A 387 -6.36 -3.12 -3.49
C LYS A 387 -5.61 -3.51 -2.21
N PRO A 388 -5.59 -2.69 -1.16
CA PRO A 388 -5.19 -3.14 0.15
C PRO A 388 -6.23 -4.15 0.59
N THR A 389 -5.83 -5.40 0.62
CA THR A 389 -6.56 -6.45 1.32
C THR A 389 -6.70 -6.01 2.78
N LEU A 390 -7.94 -5.95 3.26
CA LEU A 390 -8.30 -5.88 4.67
C LEU A 390 -7.67 -7.12 5.34
N ALA A 391 -6.53 -6.93 5.99
CA ALA A 391 -6.12 -7.83 7.05
C ALA A 391 -7.30 -7.93 8.03
N ALA A 392 -7.71 -9.16 8.30
CA ALA A 392 -8.97 -9.55 8.93
C ALA A 392 -9.51 -8.52 9.95
N LEU A 393 -10.77 -8.14 9.76
CA LEU A 393 -11.63 -7.61 10.81
C LEU A 393 -11.50 -8.51 12.03
N ASN A 394 -10.72 -8.09 13.02
CA ASN A 394 -10.64 -8.81 14.28
C ASN A 394 -11.98 -8.57 15.01
N PRO A 395 -12.88 -9.57 15.17
CA PRO A 395 -14.23 -9.34 15.66
C PRO A 395 -14.30 -9.01 17.17
N HIS A 396 -13.18 -9.01 17.87
CA HIS A 396 -13.12 -8.85 19.32
C HIS A 396 -12.73 -7.43 19.76
N ARG A 397 -13.56 -6.44 19.41
CA ARG A 397 -13.70 -5.20 20.20
C ARG A 397 -15.15 -4.71 20.16
N LEU A 398 -16.06 -5.56 20.64
CA LEU A 398 -17.42 -5.17 20.97
C LEU A 398 -17.51 -4.90 22.47
N PHE A 399 -17.83 -3.64 22.81
CA PHE A 399 -18.33 -3.14 24.09
C PHE A 399 -17.49 -3.41 25.36
N THR A 400 -16.81 -2.37 25.84
CA THR A 400 -16.86 -2.05 27.28
C THR A 400 -17.25 -0.58 27.43
N ARG A 401 -18.48 -0.37 27.92
CA ARG A 401 -19.02 0.91 28.36
C ARG A 401 -18.18 1.40 29.56
N SER A 402 -17.61 2.59 29.47
CA SER A 402 -17.26 3.38 30.66
C SER A 402 -18.46 4.25 31.02
N ALA A 403 -19.42 3.68 31.75
CA ALA A 403 -20.37 4.46 32.52
C ALA A 403 -19.66 4.93 33.79
N GLY A 404 -19.20 6.18 33.79
CA GLY A 404 -18.74 6.88 34.98
C GLY A 404 -19.69 8.03 35.29
N LEU A 405 -19.98 8.18 36.59
CA LEU A 405 -20.79 9.21 37.27
C LEU A 405 -22.26 8.87 37.47
N LEU A 406 -22.59 8.41 38.68
CA LEU A 406 -23.33 9.18 39.70
C LEU A 406 -23.67 8.27 40.88
N SER A 407 -23.06 8.50 42.04
CA SER A 407 -23.69 8.16 43.32
C SER A 407 -23.40 9.28 44.30
N ASP A 408 -24.42 10.12 44.48
CA ASP A 408 -24.49 11.16 45.48
C ASP A 408 -24.49 10.60 46.91
N ALA A 409 -24.11 11.50 47.79
CA ALA A 409 -23.86 11.38 49.21
C ALA A 409 -24.98 10.75 50.05
N ASN A 410 -24.60 10.15 51.18
CA ASN A 410 -25.02 10.66 52.48
C ASN A 410 -24.06 10.23 53.62
N PRO A 411 -23.82 11.07 54.64
CA PRO A 411 -22.91 10.80 55.75
C PRO A 411 -23.66 10.28 56.98
N ALA A 412 -23.03 9.39 57.76
CA ALA A 412 -23.38 9.21 59.17
C ALA A 412 -22.23 8.54 59.93
N ALA A 413 -22.02 9.06 61.14
CA ALA A 413 -21.02 8.73 62.13
C ALA A 413 -20.92 7.24 62.49
N ASN A 414 -19.73 6.74 62.79
CA ASN A 414 -19.33 6.54 64.19
C ASN A 414 -17.88 6.03 64.32
N ASP A 415 -17.14 6.76 65.16
CA ASP A 415 -16.34 6.29 66.27
C ASP A 415 -15.23 5.21 66.09
N ARG A 416 -14.04 5.61 66.60
CA ARG A 416 -13.06 4.76 67.32
C ARG A 416 -12.38 3.68 66.46
N LYS A 417 -11.05 3.66 66.28
CA LYS A 417 -10.02 3.62 67.32
C LYS A 417 -8.66 3.52 66.62
N THR A 418 -7.74 4.41 67.03
CA THR A 418 -6.36 4.12 67.42
C THR A 418 -5.50 3.09 66.68
N LYS A 419 -4.26 3.56 66.44
CA LYS A 419 -2.98 2.83 66.53
C LYS A 419 -2.63 1.94 65.34
N GLN A 420 -1.40 1.85 64.85
CA GLN A 420 -0.12 2.53 65.06
C GLN A 420 0.87 1.77 64.16
N PHE A 421 1.97 2.43 63.78
CA PHE A 421 3.28 1.84 63.44
C PHE A 421 3.52 1.22 62.05
N THR A 422 4.37 1.94 61.29
CA THR A 422 5.66 1.53 60.65
C THR A 422 5.67 0.22 59.86
N HIS A 423 6.13 0.20 58.61
CA HIS A 423 7.38 0.75 58.08
C HIS A 423 7.25 1.17 56.61
#